data_AF-A0A1V4APS0-F1
#
_entry.id   AF-A0A1V4APS0-F1
#
_cell.length_a   1.000
_cell.length_b   1.000
_cell.length_c   1.000
_cell.angle_alpha   90.00
_cell.angle_beta   90.00
_cell.angle_gamma   90.00
#
_symmetry.space_group_name_H-M   'P 1'
#
loop_
_entity.id
_entity.type
_entity.pdbx_description
1 polymer ?
#
loop_
_entity_poly.entity_id
_entity_poly.type
_entity_poly.pdbx_seq_one_letter_code
_entity_poly.pdbx_strand_id
1 'polypeptide(L)' 'MLCAKLRTSGVDASEGAKEEIERILNHLRSQWPGVKMVVRGDSGFAREEIMSWCEANQVDYLFGLARNSRLQEE' A
#
# COMPACT_ATOMS: atom_id res chain seq x y z
N MET A 1 1.51 15.83 -7.65
CA MET A 1 1.81 15.04 -6.43
C MET A 1 0.59 15.11 -5.52
N LEU A 2 0.08 13.98 -4.99
CA LEU A 2 -1.18 13.94 -4.20
C LEU A 2 -0.96 13.92 -2.68
N CYS A 3 0.19 13.42 -2.22
CA CYS A 3 0.59 13.40 -0.81
C CYS A 3 2.12 13.26 -0.71
N ALA A 4 2.70 13.85 0.33
CA ALA A 4 4.04 13.57 0.82
C ALA A 4 3.98 13.62 2.35
N LYS A 5 4.20 12.47 3.00
CA LYS A 5 4.08 12.31 4.45
C LYS A 5 5.38 11.75 5.00
N LEU A 6 5.93 12.44 5.98
CA LEU A 6 7.09 11.98 6.73
C LEU A 6 6.62 11.21 7.97
N ARG A 7 7.40 10.21 8.35
CA ARG A 7 7.26 9.51 9.63
C ARG A 7 8.53 9.67 10.45
N THR A 8 8.42 9.51 11.75
CA THR A 8 9.60 9.39 12.62
C THR A 8 10.35 8.09 12.27
N SER A 9 11.66 8.06 12.55
CA SER A 9 12.49 6.90 12.18
C SER A 9 12.18 5.65 13.01
N GLY A 10 11.73 5.83 14.25
CA GLY A 10 11.52 4.76 15.24
C GLY A 10 10.17 4.05 15.18
N VAL A 11 9.31 4.34 14.20
CA VAL A 11 8.03 3.65 13.99
C VAL A 11 8.09 2.74 12.75
N ASP A 12 7.07 1.89 12.59
CA ASP A 12 6.98 1.01 11.44
C ASP A 12 7.03 1.79 10.11
N ALA A 13 7.58 1.15 9.09
CA ALA A 13 7.74 1.77 7.78
C ALA A 13 6.42 2.22 7.16
N SER A 14 5.33 1.49 7.41
CA SER A 14 4.01 1.74 6.86
C SER A 14 3.12 2.59 7.74
N GLU A 15 3.63 3.20 8.82
CA GLU A 15 2.83 3.95 9.78
C GLU A 15 1.97 5.01 9.08
N GLY A 16 0.65 4.89 9.23
CA GLY A 16 -0.33 5.79 8.63
C GLY A 16 -0.44 5.72 7.10
N ALA A 17 0.11 4.69 6.46
CA ALA A 17 0.12 4.54 5.00
C ALA A 17 -1.25 4.11 4.46
N LYS A 18 -1.96 3.20 5.15
CA LYS A 18 -3.29 2.74 4.74
C LYS A 18 -4.27 3.92 4.61
N GLU A 19 -4.29 4.81 5.60
CA GLU A 19 -5.17 5.98 5.65
C GLU A 19 -4.89 6.93 4.48
N GLU A 20 -3.63 7.13 4.13
CA GLU A 20 -3.28 7.95 2.96
C GLU A 20 -3.65 7.28 1.64
N ILE A 21 -3.41 5.96 1.52
CA ILE A 21 -3.79 5.18 0.34
C ILE A 21 -5.31 5.25 0.14
N GLU A 22 -6.08 4.98 1.19
CA GLU A 22 -7.53 5.04 1.18
C GLU A 22 -8.04 6.42 0.76
N ARG A 23 -7.53 7.48 1.40
CA ARG A 23 -7.92 8.87 1.10
C ARG A 23 -7.63 9.23 -0.37
N ILE A 24 -6.46 8.86 -0.87
CA ILE A 24 -6.05 9.16 -2.24
C ILE A 24 -6.89 8.38 -3.24
N LEU A 25 -7.03 7.06 -3.06
CA LEU A 25 -7.75 6.21 -4.00
C LEU A 25 -9.24 6.52 -4.03
N ASN A 26 -9.86 6.84 -2.90
CA ASN A 26 -11.26 7.29 -2.87
C ASN A 26 -11.46 8.58 -3.66
N HIS A 27 -10.52 9.53 -3.55
CA HIS A 27 -10.56 10.75 -4.35
C HIS A 27 -10.39 10.45 -5.84
N LEU A 28 -9.43 9.60 -6.21
CA LEU A 28 -9.23 9.19 -7.61
C LEU A 28 -10.46 8.47 -8.18
N ARG A 29 -11.11 7.58 -7.41
CA ARG A 29 -12.29 6.83 -7.85
C ARG A 29 -13.48 7.73 -8.12
N SER A 30 -13.63 8.80 -7.35
CA SER A 30 -14.70 9.79 -7.55
C SER A 30 -14.60 10.48 -8.91
N GLN A 31 -13.38 10.65 -9.43
CA GLN A 31 -13.11 11.32 -10.70
C GLN A 31 -13.00 10.33 -11.86
N TRP A 32 -12.50 9.11 -11.60
CA TRP A 32 -12.26 8.08 -12.62
C TRP A 32 -12.78 6.71 -12.17
N PRO A 33 -14.11 6.49 -12.18
CA PRO A 33 -14.71 5.28 -11.64
C PRO A 33 -14.40 3.99 -12.44
N GLY A 34 -14.10 4.12 -13.74
CA GLY A 34 -13.82 2.97 -14.62
C GLY A 34 -12.34 2.58 -14.74
N VAL A 35 -11.45 3.26 -14.03
CA VAL A 35 -9.99 3.04 -14.16
C VAL A 35 -9.53 2.02 -13.12
N LYS A 36 -8.80 1.00 -13.58
CA LYS A 36 -8.13 0.05 -12.68
C LYS A 36 -7.03 0.76 -11.89
N MET A 37 -6.99 0.52 -10.59
CA MET A 37 -6.02 1.13 -9.69
C MET A 37 -5.13 0.05 -9.10
N VAL A 38 -3.82 0.31 -9.07
CA VAL A 38 -2.81 -0.59 -8.53
C VAL A 38 -1.96 0.15 -7.50
N VAL A 39 -1.88 -0.37 -6.27
CA VAL A 39 -0.96 0.12 -5.25
C VAL A 39 0.37 -0.59 -5.41
N ARG A 40 1.47 0.16 -5.49
CA ARG A 40 2.82 -0.40 -5.57
C ARG A 40 3.67 0.14 -4.43
N GLY A 41 4.38 -0.74 -3.75
CA GLY A 41 5.26 -0.38 -2.64
C GLY A 41 6.43 -1.34 -2.47
N ASP A 42 7.42 -0.91 -1.69
CA ASP A 42 8.50 -1.79 -1.25
C ASP A 42 8.08 -2.66 -0.06
N SER A 43 9.01 -3.47 0.43
CA SER A 43 8.79 -4.42 1.52
C SER A 43 8.44 -3.82 2.88
N GLY A 44 8.72 -2.54 3.10
CA GLY A 44 8.25 -1.83 4.29
C GLY A 44 6.72 -1.66 4.30
N PHE A 45 6.07 -1.73 3.15
CA PHE A 45 4.63 -1.56 2.98
C PHE A 45 3.89 -2.87 2.68
N ALA A 46 4.60 -3.99 2.57
CA ALA A 46 4.03 -5.33 2.53
C ALA A 46 3.44 -5.68 3.91
N ARG A 47 2.28 -5.10 4.23
CA ARG A 47 1.58 -5.25 5.51
C ARG A 47 0.19 -5.77 5.25
N GLU A 48 -0.23 -6.74 6.05
CA GLU A 48 -1.52 -7.41 5.91
C GLU A 48 -2.66 -6.40 5.85
N GLU A 49 -2.67 -5.43 6.77
CA GLU A 49 -3.71 -4.40 6.82
C GLU A 49 -3.88 -3.62 5.49
N ILE A 50 -2.79 -3.33 4.80
CA ILE A 50 -2.83 -2.64 3.50
C ILE A 50 -3.31 -3.60 2.40
N MET A 51 -2.82 -4.84 2.39
CA MET A 51 -3.19 -5.86 1.40
C MET A 51 -4.67 -6.24 1.53
N SER A 52 -5.14 -6.57 2.72
CA SER A 52 -6.55 -6.91 2.96
C SER A 52 -7.47 -5.73 2.62
N TRP A 53 -7.05 -4.49 2.90
CA TRP A 53 -7.82 -3.31 2.50
C TRP A 53 -7.90 -3.19 0.97
N CYS A 54 -6.79 -3.42 0.25
CA CYS A 54 -6.79 -3.39 -1.21
C CYS A 54 -7.74 -4.45 -1.78
N GLU A 55 -7.70 -5.68 -1.24
CA GLU A 55 -8.58 -6.79 -1.66
C GLU A 55 -10.06 -6.46 -1.42
N ALA A 56 -10.40 -6.00 -0.21
CA ALA A 56 -11.75 -5.61 0.15
C ALA A 56 -12.30 -4.47 -0.74
N ASN A 57 -11.42 -3.63 -1.28
CA ASN A 57 -11.77 -2.48 -2.08
C ASN A 57 -11.59 -2.69 -3.59
N GLN A 58 -11.25 -3.89 -4.07
CA GLN A 58 -10.97 -4.14 -5.50
C GLN A 58 -9.87 -3.23 -6.06
N VAL A 59 -8.79 -3.09 -5.29
CA VAL A 59 -7.55 -2.42 -5.69
C VAL A 59 -6.50 -3.51 -5.85
N ASP A 60 -5.89 -3.58 -7.03
CA ASP A 60 -4.77 -4.51 -7.23
C ASP A 60 -3.54 -4.01 -6.45
N TYR A 61 -2.64 -4.88 -6.05
CA TYR A 61 -1.41 -4.45 -5.38
C TYR A 61 -0.19 -5.27 -5.81
N LEU A 62 0.97 -4.62 -5.71
CA LEU A 62 2.28 -5.23 -5.91
C LEU A 62 3.23 -4.70 -4.85
N PHE A 63 3.53 -5.53 -3.86
CA PHE A 63 4.52 -5.23 -2.83
C PHE A 63 5.76 -6.09 -3.03
N GLY A 64 6.94 -5.46 -2.94
CA GLY A 64 8.18 -6.21 -2.80
C GLY A 64 8.18 -6.95 -1.46
N LEU A 65 8.72 -8.17 -1.41
CA LEU A 65 8.98 -8.85 -0.14
C LEU A 65 10.44 -8.69 0.24
N ALA A 66 10.70 -8.44 1.53
CA ALA A 66 12.06 -8.40 2.04
C ALA A 66 12.66 -9.80 1.94
N ARG A 67 13.95 -9.89 1.63
CA ARG A 67 14.66 -11.17 1.61
C ARG A 67 14.64 -11.77 3.01
N ASN A 68 14.28 -13.04 3.08
CA ASN A 68 14.24 -13.84 4.29
C ASN A 68 14.59 -15.28 3.90
N SER A 69 15.32 -16.00 4.75
CA SER A 69 15.82 -17.35 4.45
C SER A 69 14.69 -18.33 4.09
N ARG A 70 13.58 -18.30 4.81
CA ARG A 70 12.38 -19.12 4.51
C ARG A 70 11.84 -18.82 3.11
N LEU A 71 11.74 -17.56 2.70
CA LEU A 71 11.29 -17.18 1.35
C LEU A 71 12.30 -17.48 0.24
N GLN A 72 13.57 -17.77 0.58
CA GLN A 72 14.58 -18.17 -0.40
C GLN A 72 14.61 -19.68 -0.65
N GLU A 73 14.01 -20.46 0.25
CA GLU A 73 13.91 -21.92 0.17
C GLU A 73 12.60 -22.39 -0.51
N GLU A 74 11.63 -21.49 -0.69
CA GLU A 74 10.40 -21.69 -1.49
C GLU A 74 10.65 -21.49 -2.99
#